data_AF-A0A3N5IQU2-F1
#
_entry.id   AF-A0A3N5IQU2-F1
#
_cell.length_a   1.000
_cell.length_b   1.000
_cell.length_c   1.000
_cell.angle_alpha   90.00
_cell.angle_beta   90.00
_cell.angle_gamma   90.00
#
_symmetry.space_group_name_H-M   'P 1'
#
loop_
_entity.id
_entity.type
_entity.pdbx_description
1 polymer ?
#
loop_
_entity_poly.entity_id
_entity_poly.type
_entity_poly.pdbx_seq_one_letter_code
_entity_poly.pdbx_strand_id
1 'polypeptide(L)'
;MNKLFLGKMLITLIMIAPAPAMAMGGRVDVGVSIPLPPPIVFAAPPEMVVIPETYVYVVPDVDVDIFFYGGWWWRLWEGRWYRSQNYSSGWAHYQNVPSFYREVPS
;
A
#
# COMPACT_ATOMS: atom_id res chain seq x y z
N MET A 1 45.80 6.50 45.43
CA MET A 1 46.21 5.31 44.64
C MET A 1 45.00 4.39 44.57
N ASN A 2 44.09 4.62 43.62
CA ASN A 2 42.90 3.78 43.44
C ASN A 2 42.83 3.44 41.95
N LYS A 3 43.08 2.17 41.66
CA LYS A 3 43.29 1.62 40.33
C LYS A 3 41.95 1.31 39.67
N LEU A 4 41.86 1.62 38.38
CA LEU A 4 40.82 1.19 37.42
C LEU A 4 40.38 -0.26 37.64
N PHE A 5 39.13 -0.59 37.32
CA PHE A 5 38.77 -1.66 36.35
C PHE A 5 37.28 -1.48 35.96
N LEU A 6 37.04 -1.11 34.69
CA LEU A 6 36.55 -2.03 33.65
C LEU A 6 35.03 -2.26 33.81
N GLY A 7 34.17 -1.52 33.12
CA GLY A 7 34.01 -1.60 31.67
C GLY A 7 32.83 -2.50 31.33
N LYS A 8 31.59 -2.02 31.53
CA LYS A 8 30.37 -2.65 31.04
C LYS A 8 29.39 -1.57 30.56
N MET A 9 29.75 -0.90 29.46
CA MET A 9 28.80 -0.06 28.75
C MET A 9 28.11 -0.93 27.71
N LEU A 10 27.00 -1.56 28.10
CA LEU A 10 26.15 -2.33 27.20
C LEU A 10 25.30 -1.34 26.40
N ILE A 11 25.75 -0.97 25.21
CA ILE A 11 24.95 -0.15 24.29
C ILE A 11 23.85 -1.05 23.74
N THR A 12 22.63 -0.88 24.25
CA THR A 12 21.44 -1.53 23.72
C THR A 12 21.01 -0.77 22.48
N LEU A 13 21.23 -1.35 21.30
CA LEU A 13 20.74 -0.81 20.04
C LEU A 13 19.24 -1.06 19.97
N ILE A 14 18.44 -0.05 20.30
CA ILE A 14 16.99 -0.07 20.08
C ILE A 14 16.76 0.03 18.58
N MET A 15 16.54 -1.11 17.94
CA MET A 15 16.03 -1.19 16.58
C MET A 15 14.59 -0.71 16.60
N ILE A 16 14.37 0.57 16.29
CA ILE A 16 13.03 1.10 16.02
C ILE A 16 12.63 0.52 14.65
N ALA A 17 11.95 -0.62 14.66
CA ALA A 17 11.27 -1.09 13.46
C ALA A 17 10.16 -0.09 13.12
N PRO A 18 10.04 0.40 11.87
CA PRO A 18 8.87 1.15 11.47
C PRO A 18 7.65 0.24 11.61
N ALA A 19 6.81 0.51 12.61
CA ALA A 19 5.50 -0.12 12.66
C ALA A 19 4.74 0.32 11.40
N PRO A 20 4.15 -0.61 10.63
CA PRO A 20 3.26 -0.20 9.55
C PRO A 20 2.14 0.59 10.20
N ALA A 21 2.12 1.90 9.95
CA ALA A 21 1.02 2.76 10.35
C ALA A 21 -0.20 2.25 9.57
N MET A 22 -1.01 1.44 10.23
CA MET A 22 -2.33 1.03 9.74
C MET A 22 -3.16 2.31 9.72
N ALA A 23 -3.04 3.08 8.65
CA ALA A 23 -3.92 4.19 8.36
C ALA A 23 -5.30 3.58 8.12
N MET A 24 -6.11 3.61 9.17
CA MET A 24 -7.53 3.30 9.16
C MET A 24 -8.19 4.18 8.10
N GLY A 25 -8.30 3.66 6.88
CA GLY A 25 -9.12 4.27 5.82
C GLY A 25 -10.52 4.42 6.37
N GLY A 26 -10.97 5.67 6.49
CA GLY A 26 -12.11 6.08 7.29
C GLY A 26 -13.34 5.21 7.10
N ARG A 27 -13.73 4.53 8.17
CA ARG A 27 -15.08 3.97 8.33
C ARG A 27 -16.01 5.13 8.68
N VAL A 28 -16.45 5.86 7.66
CA VAL A 28 -17.61 6.73 7.79
C VAL A 28 -18.81 5.85 7.46
N ASP A 29 -19.35 5.21 8.50
CA ASP A 29 -20.60 4.43 8.46
C ASP A 29 -21.78 5.41 8.26
N VAL A 30 -21.92 5.96 7.06
CA VAL A 30 -23.20 6.47 6.54
C VAL A 30 -23.78 5.28 5.78
N GLY A 31 -25.01 4.87 6.10
CA GLY A 31 -25.69 3.65 5.63
C GLY A 31 -25.97 3.58 4.12
N VAL A 32 -24.93 3.74 3.30
CA VAL A 32 -24.90 3.47 1.87
C VAL A 32 -23.98 2.28 1.69
N SER A 33 -24.53 1.12 1.36
CA SER A 33 -23.74 -0.06 1.02
C SER A 33 -23.02 0.21 -0.31
N ILE A 34 -21.78 0.69 -0.22
CA ILE A 34 -20.88 0.78 -1.38
C ILE A 34 -20.38 -0.65 -1.66
N PRO A 35 -20.65 -1.23 -2.85
CA PRO A 35 -20.14 -2.55 -3.18
C PRO A 35 -18.60 -2.53 -3.12
N LEU A 36 -18.03 -3.58 -2.56
CA LEU A 36 -16.59 -3.79 -2.52
C LEU A 36 -16.16 -4.67 -3.68
N PRO A 37 -14.99 -4.41 -4.28
CA PRO A 37 -14.48 -5.24 -5.34
C PRO A 37 -14.17 -6.66 -4.81
N PRO A 38 -14.38 -7.71 -5.62
CA PRO A 38 -14.09 -9.08 -5.21
C PRO A 38 -12.59 -9.25 -4.93
N PRO A 39 -12.18 -10.06 -3.94
CA PRO A 39 -10.77 -10.37 -3.71
C PRO A 39 -10.11 -10.93 -4.96
N ILE A 40 -8.83 -10.61 -5.14
CA ILE A 40 -8.03 -11.14 -6.26
C ILE A 40 -7.14 -12.23 -5.70
N VAL A 41 -7.20 -13.41 -6.31
CA VAL A 41 -6.36 -14.54 -5.93
C VAL A 41 -5.10 -14.51 -6.76
N PHE A 42 -3.95 -14.35 -6.10
CA PHE A 42 -2.65 -14.44 -6.72
C PHE A 42 -1.97 -15.75 -6.32
N ALA A 43 -1.38 -16.46 -7.27
CA ALA A 43 -0.62 -17.68 -6.99
C ALA A 43 0.72 -17.40 -6.28
N ALA A 44 1.27 -16.20 -6.50
CA ALA A 44 2.51 -15.68 -5.92
C ALA A 44 2.39 -14.16 -5.79
N PRO A 45 3.28 -13.47 -5.06
CA PRO A 45 3.30 -12.01 -5.07
C PRO A 45 3.35 -11.47 -6.52
N PRO A 46 2.50 -10.49 -6.88
CA PRO A 46 2.41 -10.01 -8.26
C PRO A 46 3.71 -9.34 -8.70
N GLU A 47 4.11 -9.59 -9.94
CA GLU A 47 5.17 -8.83 -10.58
C GLU A 47 4.67 -7.44 -10.96
N MET A 48 5.53 -6.45 -10.76
CA MET A 48 5.20 -5.04 -11.00
C MET A 48 6.09 -4.48 -12.10
N VAL A 49 5.48 -3.84 -13.09
CA VAL A 49 6.19 -3.12 -14.16
C VAL A 49 5.92 -1.63 -14.02
N VAL A 50 6.96 -0.82 -14.10
CA VAL A 50 6.82 0.65 -14.05
C VAL A 50 6.30 1.17 -15.40
N ILE A 51 5.33 2.07 -15.37
CA ILE A 51 4.95 2.85 -16.56
C ILE A 51 6.09 3.85 -16.82
N PRO A 52 6.72 3.83 -18.01
CA PRO A 52 7.85 4.71 -18.31
C PRO A 52 7.57 6.17 -17.98
N GLU A 53 8.60 6.87 -17.46
CA GLU A 53 8.54 8.29 -17.08
C GLU A 53 7.58 8.63 -15.92
N THR A 54 7.00 7.62 -15.27
CA THR A 54 6.17 7.78 -14.07
C THR A 54 6.76 7.01 -12.89
N TYR A 55 6.16 7.18 -11.71
CA TYR A 55 6.37 6.33 -10.54
C TYR A 55 5.20 5.38 -10.29
N VAL A 56 4.41 5.09 -11.33
CA VAL A 56 3.25 4.22 -11.28
C VAL A 56 3.66 2.83 -11.74
N TYR A 57 3.37 1.83 -10.92
CA TYR A 57 3.62 0.44 -11.25
C TYR A 57 2.29 -0.24 -11.57
N VAL A 58 2.28 -1.11 -12.57
CA VAL A 58 1.12 -1.94 -12.97
C VAL A 58 1.42 -3.41 -12.75
N VAL A 59 0.37 -4.21 -12.58
CA VAL A 59 0.46 -5.67 -12.56
C VAL A 59 -0.08 -6.20 -13.89
N PRO A 60 0.80 -6.58 -14.85
CA PRO A 60 0.35 -6.96 -16.19
C PRO A 60 -0.33 -8.34 -16.25
N ASP A 61 -0.10 -9.20 -15.26
CA ASP A 61 -0.55 -10.60 -15.26
C ASP A 61 -1.99 -10.79 -14.73
N VAL A 62 -2.77 -9.72 -14.63
CA VAL A 62 -4.16 -9.77 -14.16
C VAL A 62 -5.09 -8.97 -15.06
N ASP A 63 -6.30 -9.51 -15.30
CA ASP A 63 -7.33 -8.88 -16.15
C ASP A 63 -8.03 -7.68 -15.49
N VAL A 64 -7.43 -7.08 -14.47
CA VAL A 64 -8.00 -5.97 -13.70
C VAL A 64 -6.97 -4.88 -13.51
N ASP A 65 -7.40 -3.63 -13.65
CA ASP A 65 -6.51 -2.48 -13.50
C ASP A 65 -6.09 -2.30 -12.04
N ILE A 66 -4.87 -2.75 -11.74
CA ILE A 66 -4.20 -2.56 -10.45
C ILE A 66 -2.94 -1.73 -10.64
N PHE A 67 -2.84 -0.69 -9.84
CA PHE A 67 -1.68 0.18 -9.80
C PHE A 67 -1.06 0.19 -8.41
N PHE A 68 0.26 0.31 -8.32
CA PHE A 68 0.95 0.63 -7.08
C PHE A 68 1.58 2.02 -7.22
N TYR A 69 1.20 2.93 -6.32
CA TYR A 69 1.67 4.31 -6.33
C TYR A 69 1.61 4.91 -4.93
N GLY A 70 2.69 5.59 -4.53
CA GLY A 70 2.77 6.32 -3.25
C GLY A 70 2.59 5.42 -2.02
N GLY A 71 2.99 4.14 -2.10
CA GLY A 71 2.83 3.16 -1.02
C GLY A 71 1.42 2.57 -0.89
N TRP A 72 0.55 2.76 -1.88
CA TRP A 72 -0.80 2.21 -1.90
C TRP A 72 -1.03 1.38 -3.16
N TRP A 73 -1.78 0.30 -3.00
CA TRP A 73 -2.41 -0.43 -4.10
C TRP A 73 -3.71 0.28 -4.45
N TRP A 74 -3.93 0.50 -5.74
CA TRP A 74 -5.08 1.17 -6.31
C TRP A 74 -5.77 0.26 -7.30
N ARG A 75 -7.09 0.23 -7.27
CA ARG A 75 -7.89 -0.57 -8.19
C ARG A 75 -9.07 0.25 -8.70
N LEU A 76 -9.23 0.25 -10.02
CA LEU A 76 -10.44 0.74 -10.66
C LEU A 76 -11.41 -0.42 -10.81
N TRP A 77 -12.60 -0.30 -10.24
CA TRP A 77 -13.62 -1.34 -10.32
C TRP A 77 -15.00 -0.70 -10.43
N GLU A 78 -15.76 -1.08 -11.45
CA GLU A 78 -17.09 -0.51 -11.76
C GLU A 78 -17.13 1.03 -11.74
N GLY A 79 -16.09 1.66 -12.31
CA GLY A 79 -15.97 3.12 -12.40
C GLY A 79 -15.66 3.83 -11.07
N ARG A 80 -15.30 3.09 -10.02
CA ARG A 80 -14.94 3.62 -8.70
C ARG A 80 -13.52 3.25 -8.33
N TRP A 81 -12.86 4.15 -7.61
CA TRP A 81 -11.53 3.91 -7.09
C TRP A 81 -11.59 3.27 -5.72
N TYR A 82 -10.72 2.31 -5.53
CA TYR A 82 -10.46 1.66 -4.25
C TYR A 82 -8.96 1.64 -4.01
N ARG A 83 -8.56 1.71 -2.74
CA ARG A 83 -7.16 1.56 -2.36
C ARG A 83 -6.98 0.65 -1.16
N SER A 84 -5.81 0.02 -1.07
CA SER A 84 -5.44 -0.86 0.03
C SER A 84 -3.94 -0.82 0.27
N GLN A 85 -3.53 -1.24 1.47
CA GLN A 85 -2.13 -1.56 1.78
C GLN A 85 -1.73 -2.97 1.31
N ASN A 86 -2.72 -3.80 0.94
CA ASN A 86 -2.51 -5.15 0.43
C ASN A 86 -2.92 -5.22 -1.06
N TYR A 87 -2.18 -5.94 -1.88
CA TYR A 87 -2.43 -6.07 -3.32
C TYR A 87 -3.70 -6.84 -3.69
N SER A 88 -4.22 -7.69 -2.79
CA SER A 88 -5.32 -8.63 -3.09
C SER A 88 -6.65 -8.29 -2.41
N SER A 89 -6.64 -7.55 -1.31
CA SER A 89 -7.77 -7.45 -0.38
C SER A 89 -7.74 -6.16 0.44
N GLY A 90 -8.73 -5.95 1.31
CA GLY A 90 -8.78 -4.78 2.21
C GLY A 90 -9.08 -3.47 1.50
N TRP A 91 -9.71 -3.54 0.33
CA TRP A 91 -10.06 -2.39 -0.50
C TRP A 91 -11.01 -1.44 0.23
N ALA A 92 -10.56 -0.20 0.42
CA ALA A 92 -11.38 0.90 0.90
C ALA A 92 -11.74 1.81 -0.26
N HIS A 93 -13.02 2.22 -0.34
CA HIS A 93 -13.45 3.16 -1.37
C HIS A 93 -12.71 4.50 -1.25
N TYR A 94 -12.25 5.01 -2.38
CA TYR A 94 -11.62 6.31 -2.52
C TYR A 94 -12.51 7.19 -3.40
N GLN A 95 -12.95 8.32 -2.85
CA GLN A 95 -14.03 9.13 -3.43
C GLN A 95 -13.63 9.89 -4.71
N ASN A 96 -12.33 10.09 -4.93
CA ASN A 96 -11.82 10.91 -6.03
C ASN A 96 -11.05 10.08 -7.06
N VAL A 97 -10.66 10.69 -8.18
CA VAL A 97 -9.69 10.09 -9.10
C VAL A 97 -8.28 10.30 -8.52
N PRO A 98 -7.46 9.24 -8.37
CA PRO A 98 -6.09 9.36 -7.90
C PRO A 98 -5.27 10.28 -8.82
N SER A 99 -4.41 11.12 -8.23
CA SER A 99 -3.66 12.12 -8.99
C SER A 99 -2.79 11.51 -10.10
N PHE A 100 -2.19 10.34 -9.83
CA PHE A 100 -1.32 9.61 -10.76
C PHE A 100 -2.06 9.13 -12.00
N TYR A 101 -3.38 8.92 -11.93
CA TYR A 101 -4.13 8.30 -13.03
C TYR A 101 -4.13 9.19 -14.28
N ARG A 102 -3.91 10.50 -14.12
CA ARG A 102 -3.75 11.46 -15.24
C ARG A 102 -2.45 11.28 -16.01
N GLU A 103 -1.48 10.59 -15.42
CA GLU A 103 -0.16 10.30 -16.02
C GLU A 103 -0.14 8.93 -16.70
N VAL A 104 -1.18 8.12 -16.50
CA VAL A 104 -1.30 6.79 -17.13
C VAL A 104 -1.79 6.99 -18.58
N PRO A 105 -1.04 6.51 -19.59
CA PRO A 105 -1.49 6.54 -20.98
C PRO A 105 -2.75 5.70 -21.20
N SER A 106 -3.65 6.18 -22.08
CA SER A 106 -4.89 5.50 -22.48
C SER A 106 -4.68 4.44 -23.56
#